data_AF-A0AAW6YIY7-F1
#
_entry.id   AF-A0AAW6YIY7-F1
#
_cell.length_a   1.000
_cell.length_b   1.000
_cell.length_c   1.000
_cell.angle_alpha   90.00
_cell.angle_beta   90.00
_cell.angle_gamma   90.00
#
_symmetry.space_group_name_H-M   'P 1'
#
loop_
_entity.id
_entity.type
_entity.pdbx_description
1 polymer ?
#
loop_
_entity_poly.entity_id
_entity_poly.type
_entity_poly.pdbx_seq_one_letter_code
_entity_poly.pdbx_strand_id
1 'polypeptide(L)'
;MAKKKNRKKEYLLKLKRAGIIKAAAKVATNVVSKATLSLEEFSAISAVEGIRPKLIETLYNEGIKSVSDFKNFTEKDVLAFKGVGPATVNKLKENGVAFKA
;
A
#
# COMPACT_ATOMS: atom_id res chain seq x y z
N MET A 1 55.82 9.85 2.13
CA MET A 1 54.37 10.16 2.20
C MET A 1 53.56 9.02 1.59
N ALA A 2 53.03 8.09 2.40
CA ALA A 2 52.24 6.96 1.87
C ALA A 2 50.76 7.32 1.87
N LYS A 3 50.18 7.52 0.67
CA LYS A 3 48.73 7.68 0.49
C LYS A 3 48.03 6.40 0.95
N LYS A 4 47.52 6.40 2.19
CA LYS A 4 46.81 5.25 2.79
C LYS A 4 45.59 4.94 1.93
N LYS A 5 45.70 3.90 1.10
CA LYS A 5 44.67 3.49 0.15
C LYS A 5 43.41 3.14 0.94
N ASN A 6 42.34 3.93 0.79
CA ASN A 6 41.06 3.71 1.45
C ASN A 6 40.40 2.44 0.87
N ARG A 7 40.83 1.26 1.34
CA ARG A 7 40.35 -0.06 0.87
C ARG A 7 38.83 -0.17 0.89
N LYS A 8 38.17 0.49 1.85
CA LYS A 8 36.70 0.59 1.94
C LYS A 8 36.07 1.23 0.69
N LYS A 9 36.68 2.29 0.13
CA LYS A 9 36.16 3.00 -1.05
C LYS A 9 36.31 2.16 -2.32
N GLU A 10 37.42 1.44 -2.46
CA GLU A 10 37.60 0.50 -3.58
C GLU A 10 36.67 -0.71 -3.49
N TYR A 11 36.44 -1.23 -2.28
CA TYR A 11 35.50 -2.33 -2.07
C TYR A 11 34.08 -1.94 -2.46
N LEU A 12 33.61 -0.77 -2.01
CA LEU A 12 32.31 -0.22 -2.41
C LEU A 12 32.21 0.01 -3.92
N LEU A 13 33.27 0.53 -4.54
CA LEU A 13 33.29 0.75 -6.00
C LEU A 13 33.27 -0.58 -6.78
N LYS A 14 33.96 -1.61 -6.29
CA LYS A 14 33.96 -2.96 -6.88
C LYS A 14 32.57 -3.59 -6.79
N LEU A 15 31.92 -3.49 -5.64
CA LEU A 15 30.54 -3.96 -5.45
C LEU A 15 29.52 -3.20 -6.31
N LYS A 16 29.74 -1.89 -6.54
CA LYS A 16 28.90 -1.07 -7.43
C LYS A 16 29.09 -1.45 -8.90
N ARG A 17 30.33 -1.68 -9.34
CA ARG A 17 30.66 -2.15 -10.71
C ARG A 17 30.15 -3.57 -10.98
N ALA A 18 30.19 -4.44 -9.97
CA ALA A 18 29.64 -5.79 -10.03
C ALA A 18 28.10 -5.83 -10.03
N GLY A 19 27.42 -4.68 -10.00
CA GLY A 19 25.96 -4.60 -10.06
C GLY A 19 25.23 -4.98 -8.77
N ILE A 20 25.93 -5.55 -7.78
CA ILE A 20 25.35 -6.04 -6.50
C ILE A 20 24.65 -4.91 -5.75
N ILE A 21 25.27 -3.73 -5.64
CA ILE A 21 24.69 -2.59 -4.89
C ILE A 21 23.55 -1.93 -5.69
N LYS A 22 23.61 -1.93 -7.02
CA LYS A 22 22.58 -1.27 -7.85
C LYS A 22 21.31 -2.13 -7.98
N ALA A 23 21.45 -3.46 -7.90
CA ALA A 23 20.33 -4.40 -7.97
C ALA A 23 19.48 -4.43 -6.69
N ALA A 24 20.08 -4.25 -5.51
CA ALA A 24 19.34 -4.21 -4.24
C ALA A 24 18.35 -3.03 -4.17
N ALA A 25 18.61 -1.93 -4.86
CA ALA A 25 17.69 -0.78 -4.93
C ALA A 25 16.59 -0.93 -5.99
N LYS A 26 16.69 -1.91 -6.91
CA LYS A 26 15.75 -2.05 -8.04
C LYS A 26 14.97 -3.38 -8.07
N VAL A 27 15.24 -4.29 -7.14
CA VAL A 27 14.48 -5.55 -6.97
C VAL A 27 13.60 -5.52 -5.70
N ALA A 28 13.69 -4.45 -4.91
CA ALA A 28 12.85 -4.21 -3.73
C ALA A 28 11.71 -3.21 -3.98
N THR A 29 11.31 -2.96 -5.23
CA THR A 29 10.21 -2.02 -5.55
C THR A 29 8.98 -2.68 -6.16
N ASN A 30 8.91 -4.02 -6.21
CA ASN A 30 7.68 -4.72 -6.59
C ASN A 30 7.16 -5.71 -5.54
N VAL A 31 7.82 -5.75 -4.38
CA VAL A 31 7.24 -6.16 -3.11
C VAL A 31 7.26 -4.96 -2.17
N VAL A 32 6.86 -3.79 -2.69
CA VAL A 32 6.34 -2.72 -1.85
C VAL A 32 5.25 -3.39 -1.04
N SER A 33 5.56 -3.70 0.22
CA SER A 33 4.72 -3.35 1.36
C SER A 33 3.31 -2.94 0.94
N LYS A 34 2.52 -3.90 0.44
CA LYS A 34 1.08 -3.86 0.59
C LYS A 34 0.98 -3.90 2.09
N ALA A 35 0.92 -2.73 2.72
CA ALA A 35 0.60 -2.62 4.12
C ALA A 35 -0.80 -3.21 4.20
N THR A 36 -0.86 -4.53 4.35
CA THR A 36 -2.04 -5.23 4.81
C THR A 36 -2.17 -4.76 6.23
N LEU A 37 -2.74 -3.57 6.37
CA LEU A 37 -3.14 -3.03 7.66
C LEU A 37 -3.92 -4.16 8.32
N SER A 38 -3.64 -4.43 9.59
CA SER A 38 -4.49 -5.33 10.34
C SER A 38 -5.94 -4.81 10.29
N LEU A 39 -6.94 -5.67 10.52
CA LEU A 39 -8.34 -5.24 10.47
C LEU A 39 -8.59 -4.04 11.41
N GLU A 40 -7.96 -4.07 12.58
CA GLU A 40 -7.96 -2.97 13.56
C GLU A 40 -7.41 -1.67 12.96
N GLU A 41 -6.22 -1.72 12.37
CA GLU A 41 -5.62 -0.55 11.72
C GLU A 41 -6.43 -0.07 10.52
N PHE A 42 -7.03 -0.99 9.75
CA PHE A 42 -7.89 -0.64 8.63
C PHE A 42 -9.18 0.04 9.11
N SER A 43 -9.76 -0.40 10.23
CA SER A 43 -10.93 0.21 10.84
C SER A 43 -10.68 1.60 11.44
N ALA A 44 -9.42 1.87 11.83
CA ALA A 44 -8.99 3.14 12.40
C ALA A 44 -8.62 4.20 11.35
N ILE A 45 -8.66 3.88 10.05
CA ILE A 45 -8.36 4.85 8.99
C ILE A 45 -9.54 5.81 8.83
N SER A 46 -9.24 7.10 8.67
CA SER A 46 -10.21 8.14 8.29
C SER A 46 -11.06 7.76 7.07
N ALA A 47 -10.49 7.00 6.12
CA ALA A 47 -11.17 6.51 4.93
C ALA A 47 -12.45 5.69 5.23
N VAL A 48 -12.46 4.89 6.30
CA VAL A 48 -13.60 4.04 6.69
C VAL A 48 -14.29 4.55 7.96
N GLU A 49 -13.98 5.77 8.38
CA GLU A 49 -14.56 6.40 9.55
C GLU A 49 -16.09 6.48 9.41
N GLY A 50 -16.80 6.04 10.46
CA GLY A 50 -18.27 6.03 10.48
C GLY A 50 -18.94 4.90 9.67
N ILE A 51 -18.16 3.92 9.18
CA ILE A 51 -18.67 2.66 8.59
C ILE A 51 -18.81 1.61 9.70
N ARG A 52 -19.85 0.76 9.60
CA ARG A 52 -20.03 -0.33 10.58
C ARG A 52 -18.85 -1.32 10.51
N PRO A 53 -18.37 -1.87 11.63
CA PRO A 53 -17.25 -2.82 11.65
C PRO A 53 -17.46 -4.03 10.74
N LYS A 54 -18.69 -4.55 10.70
CA LYS A 54 -19.06 -5.69 9.83
C LYS A 54 -18.91 -5.40 8.32
N LEU A 55 -19.10 -4.14 7.93
CA LEU A 55 -18.91 -3.69 6.55
C LEU A 55 -17.41 -3.55 6.23
N ILE A 56 -16.64 -3.03 7.18
CA ILE A 56 -15.18 -2.93 7.09
C ILE A 56 -14.56 -4.33 6.95
N GLU A 57 -15.06 -5.31 7.70
CA GLU A 57 -14.66 -6.72 7.60
C GLU A 57 -14.97 -7.31 6.22
N THR A 58 -16.14 -7.05 5.65
CA THR A 58 -16.46 -7.45 4.27
C THR A 58 -15.47 -6.82 3.28
N LEU A 59 -15.24 -5.51 3.34
CA LEU A 59 -14.29 -4.81 2.46
C LEU A 59 -12.86 -5.41 2.58
N TYR A 60 -12.46 -5.74 3.80
CA TYR A 60 -11.17 -6.37 4.08
C TYR A 60 -11.04 -7.77 3.46
N ASN A 61 -12.11 -8.57 3.55
CA ASN A 61 -12.19 -9.90 2.95
C ASN A 61 -12.20 -9.85 1.42
N GLU A 62 -12.85 -8.83 0.83
CA GLU A 62 -12.84 -8.56 -0.61
C GLU A 62 -11.48 -8.04 -1.11
N GLY A 63 -10.54 -7.79 -0.20
CA GLY A 63 -9.14 -7.47 -0.51
C GLY A 63 -8.81 -5.98 -0.49
N ILE A 64 -9.75 -5.13 -0.06
CA ILE A 64 -9.51 -3.71 0.20
C ILE A 64 -8.90 -3.59 1.59
N LYS A 65 -7.58 -3.46 1.64
CA LYS A 65 -6.82 -3.39 2.90
C LYS A 65 -6.12 -2.05 3.08
N SER A 66 -6.31 -1.11 2.16
CA SER A 66 -5.66 0.19 2.13
C SER A 66 -6.44 1.18 1.27
N VAL A 67 -6.24 2.47 1.53
CA VAL A 67 -6.83 3.57 0.74
C VAL A 67 -6.45 3.45 -0.74
N SER A 68 -5.24 2.96 -1.02
CA SER A 68 -4.75 2.73 -2.38
C SER A 68 -5.47 1.57 -3.09
N ASP A 69 -5.98 0.58 -2.36
CA ASP A 69 -6.68 -0.55 -2.98
C ASP A 69 -8.00 -0.10 -3.60
N PHE A 70 -8.68 0.91 -3.01
CA PHE A 70 -9.92 1.46 -3.59
C PHE A 70 -9.76 2.00 -5.02
N LYS A 71 -8.55 2.42 -5.41
CA LYS A 71 -8.27 2.84 -6.79
C LYS A 71 -8.31 1.69 -7.81
N ASN A 72 -8.29 0.44 -7.34
CA ASN A 72 -8.41 -0.74 -8.19
C ASN A 72 -9.87 -1.18 -8.36
N PHE A 73 -10.77 -0.76 -7.46
CA PHE A 73 -12.18 -1.11 -7.46
C PHE A 73 -13.03 0.03 -8.02
N THR A 74 -14.10 -0.31 -8.72
CA THR A 74 -15.09 0.68 -9.19
C THR A 74 -16.17 0.91 -8.13
N GLU A 75 -16.93 2.00 -8.26
CA GLU A 75 -18.11 2.23 -7.41
C GLU A 75 -19.12 1.08 -7.48
N LYS A 76 -19.24 0.45 -8.67
CA LYS A 76 -20.16 -0.68 -8.89
C LYS A 76 -19.70 -1.93 -8.15
N ASP A 77 -18.41 -2.21 -8.14
CA ASP A 77 -17.85 -3.35 -7.40
C ASP A 77 -18.07 -3.17 -5.90
N VAL A 78 -17.81 -1.95 -5.40
CA VAL A 78 -18.00 -1.65 -3.97
C VAL A 78 -19.47 -1.72 -3.57
N LEU A 79 -20.37 -1.25 -4.43
CA LEU A 79 -21.82 -1.36 -4.23
C LEU A 79 -22.34 -2.81 -4.31
N ALA A 80 -21.66 -3.68 -5.05
CA ALA A 80 -22.03 -5.10 -5.17
C ALA A 80 -21.67 -5.91 -3.92
N PHE A 81 -20.80 -5.41 -3.06
CA PHE A 81 -20.45 -6.09 -1.81
C PHE A 81 -21.64 -6.22 -0.87
N LYS A 82 -21.74 -7.39 -0.23
CA LYS A 82 -22.88 -7.74 0.61
C LYS A 82 -23.06 -6.74 1.76
N GLY A 83 -24.17 -6.00 1.71
CA GLY A 83 -24.56 -5.02 2.73
C GLY A 83 -23.97 -3.63 2.53
N VAL A 84 -23.13 -3.40 1.52
CA VAL A 84 -22.69 -2.06 1.13
C VAL A 84 -23.84 -1.40 0.37
N GLY A 85 -24.32 -0.27 0.88
CA GLY A 85 -25.34 0.54 0.22
C GLY A 85 -24.76 1.83 -0.35
N PRO A 86 -25.57 2.60 -1.10
CA PRO A 86 -25.16 3.91 -1.63
C PRO A 86 -24.76 4.88 -0.51
N ALA A 87 -25.35 4.75 0.69
CA ALA A 87 -24.95 5.53 1.86
C ALA A 87 -23.49 5.29 2.27
N THR A 88 -23.02 4.04 2.17
CA THR A 88 -21.63 3.69 2.50
C THR A 88 -20.67 4.20 1.42
N VAL A 89 -21.04 4.09 0.14
CA VAL A 89 -20.24 4.62 -0.97
C VAL A 89 -20.11 6.15 -0.89
N ASN A 90 -21.18 6.86 -0.51
CA ASN A 90 -21.12 8.29 -0.28
C ASN A 90 -20.18 8.66 0.88
N LYS A 91 -20.26 7.95 2.02
CA LYS A 91 -19.32 8.16 3.13
C LYS A 91 -17.87 7.92 2.73
N LEU A 92 -17.59 6.86 1.97
CA LEU A 92 -16.24 6.60 1.46
C LEU A 92 -15.73 7.78 0.61
N LYS A 93 -16.59 8.35 -0.26
CA LYS A 93 -16.26 9.55 -1.04
C LYS A 93 -16.03 10.79 -0.17
N GLU A 94 -16.88 11.02 0.83
CA GLU A 94 -16.73 12.11 1.80
C GLU A 94 -15.41 12.01 2.57
N ASN A 95 -15.01 10.78 2.89
CA ASN A 95 -13.74 10.48 3.57
C ASN A 95 -12.51 10.55 2.63
N GLY A 96 -12.69 10.97 1.37
CA GLY A 96 -11.60 11.18 0.40
C GLY A 96 -11.14 9.92 -0.33
N VAL A 97 -11.93 8.84 -0.31
CA VAL A 97 -11.64 7.63 -1.08
C VAL A 97 -11.93 7.88 -2.56
N ALA A 98 -10.90 7.71 -3.39
CA ALA A 98 -11.04 7.75 -4.84
C ALA A 98 -11.18 6.33 -5.40
N PHE A 99 -12.32 6.08 -6.04
CA PHE A 99 -12.56 4.85 -6.79
C PHE A 99 -11.93 4.92 -8.17
N LYS A 100 -11.77 3.75 -8.78
CA LYS A 100 -11.47 3.66 -10.21
C LYS A 100 -12.63 4.23 -11.01
N ALA A 101 -12.31 5.13 -11.95
CA ALA A 101 -13.25 5.65 -12.92
C ALA A 101 -13.74 4.56 -13.89
#